data_AF-A0A1X2FC16-F1
#
_entry.id   AF-A0A1X2FC16-F1
#
_cell.length_a   1.000
_cell.length_b   1.000
_cell.length_c   1.000
_cell.angle_alpha   90.00
_cell.angle_beta   90.00
_cell.angle_gamma   90.00
#
_symmetry.space_group_name_H-M   'P 1'
#
loop_
_entity.id
_entity.type
_entity.pdbx_description
1 polymer ?
#
loop_
_entity_poly.entity_id
_entity_poly.type
_entity_poly.pdbx_seq_one_letter_code
_entity_poly.pdbx_strand_id
1 'polypeptide(L)'
;MNEPELAKLSEASDQCGIPVDVLKIMAADDLLPQVVRGRGGHVYFPRDSIPTWNECVKLLEEQRDRHLRRAAAMLRRLETELEAVGNDINEAREQPRQTLGIDLMSFGHWPYQRGATLTHGQPIISSALEQFALERLAIVRYHDAYLDALAFNGRKEP
;
A
#
# COMPACT_ATOMS: atom_id res chain seq x y z
N MET A 1 14.52 -10.71 -36.41
CA MET A 1 14.17 -10.86 -34.99
C MET A 1 12.81 -11.52 -34.93
N ASN A 2 12.72 -12.73 -34.37
CA ASN A 2 11.41 -13.36 -34.15
C ASN A 2 10.66 -12.53 -33.12
N GLU A 3 9.40 -12.20 -33.38
CA GLU A 3 8.53 -11.62 -32.36
C GLU A 3 8.39 -12.63 -31.21
N PRO A 4 8.49 -12.18 -29.95
CA PRO A 4 8.36 -13.08 -28.80
C PRO A 4 6.96 -13.68 -28.80
N GLU A 5 6.87 -15.00 -28.64
CA GLU A 5 5.59 -15.67 -28.51
C GLU A 5 4.93 -15.24 -27.19
N LEU A 6 3.71 -14.70 -27.29
CA LEU A 6 2.99 -14.14 -26.15
C LEU A 6 1.95 -15.13 -25.61
N ALA A 7 2.03 -15.43 -24.33
CA ALA A 7 1.02 -16.15 -23.58
C ALA A 7 -0.05 -15.20 -23.04
N LYS A 8 -1.30 -15.65 -23.10
CA LYS A 8 -2.42 -15.00 -22.39
C LYS A 8 -2.29 -15.20 -20.88
N LEU A 9 -2.95 -14.36 -20.11
CA LEU A 9 -2.93 -14.44 -18.65
C LEU A 9 -3.41 -15.79 -18.08
N SER A 10 -4.37 -16.44 -18.74
CA SER A 10 -4.83 -17.79 -18.35
C SER A 10 -3.74 -18.85 -18.55
N GLU A 11 -3.03 -18.80 -19.68
CA GLU A 11 -1.93 -19.70 -19.98
C GLU A 11 -0.76 -19.47 -19.00
N ALA A 12 -0.45 -18.21 -18.69
CA ALA A 12 0.53 -17.86 -17.68
C ALA A 12 0.13 -18.38 -16.29
N SER A 13 -1.13 -18.23 -15.88
CA SER A 13 -1.69 -18.80 -14.63
C SER A 13 -1.53 -20.32 -14.56
N ASP A 14 -1.83 -21.00 -15.66
CA ASP A 14 -1.69 -22.46 -15.74
C ASP A 14 -0.23 -22.90 -15.60
N GLN A 15 0.70 -22.17 -16.23
CA GLN A 15 2.13 -22.46 -16.18
C GLN A 15 2.78 -22.09 -14.83
N CYS A 16 2.48 -20.93 -14.27
CA CYS A 16 3.14 -20.43 -13.05
C CYS A 16 2.48 -20.86 -11.75
N GLY A 17 1.25 -21.42 -11.79
CA GLY A 17 0.56 -21.83 -10.57
C GLY A 17 0.01 -20.66 -9.74
N ILE A 18 -0.27 -19.52 -10.35
CA ILE A 18 -0.86 -18.35 -9.69
C ILE A 18 -2.22 -18.04 -10.29
N PRO A 19 -3.26 -17.77 -9.49
CA PRO A 19 -4.57 -17.41 -10.02
C PRO A 19 -4.51 -16.22 -10.98
N VAL A 20 -5.33 -16.28 -12.03
CA VAL A 20 -5.50 -15.20 -13.02
C VAL A 20 -5.72 -13.84 -12.33
N ASP A 21 -6.60 -13.76 -11.34
CA ASP A 21 -6.90 -12.47 -10.69
C ASP A 21 -5.74 -11.95 -9.84
N VAL A 22 -4.92 -12.83 -9.27
CA VAL A 22 -3.68 -12.45 -8.58
C VAL A 22 -2.64 -11.93 -9.58
N LEU A 23 -2.46 -12.59 -10.74
CA LEU A 23 -1.58 -12.09 -11.80
C LEU A 23 -2.03 -10.72 -12.33
N LYS A 24 -3.34 -10.46 -12.41
CA LYS A 24 -3.86 -9.11 -12.76
C LYS A 24 -3.48 -8.07 -11.73
N ILE A 25 -3.60 -8.38 -10.44
CA ILE A 25 -3.18 -7.48 -9.34
C ILE A 25 -1.70 -7.15 -9.50
N MET A 26 -0.85 -8.17 -9.65
CA MET A 26 0.60 -7.99 -9.78
C MET A 26 0.99 -7.19 -11.03
N ALA A 27 0.32 -7.44 -12.16
CA ALA A 27 0.58 -6.72 -13.41
C ALA A 27 0.07 -5.27 -13.39
N ALA A 28 -1.06 -5.01 -12.73
CA ALA A 28 -1.62 -3.66 -12.59
C ALA A 28 -0.74 -2.76 -11.71
N ASP A 29 -0.13 -3.34 -10.68
CA ASP A 29 0.73 -2.65 -9.73
C ASP A 29 2.23 -2.74 -10.13
N ASP A 30 2.51 -3.11 -11.40
CA ASP A 30 3.83 -3.16 -12.02
C ASP A 30 4.89 -4.01 -11.29
N LEU A 31 4.46 -5.09 -10.62
CA LEU A 31 5.35 -6.05 -9.95
C LEU A 31 6.02 -7.04 -10.92
N LEU A 32 5.50 -7.15 -12.14
CA LEU A 32 5.94 -8.10 -13.15
C LEU A 32 6.48 -7.32 -14.37
N PRO A 33 7.78 -6.94 -14.38
CA PRO A 33 8.34 -6.04 -15.39
C PRO A 33 8.33 -6.61 -16.81
N GLN A 34 8.24 -7.94 -16.96
CA GLN A 34 8.17 -8.62 -18.24
C GLN A 34 6.78 -8.55 -18.91
N VAL A 35 5.75 -8.05 -18.21
CA VAL A 35 4.40 -7.96 -18.73
C VAL A 35 4.33 -7.05 -19.96
N VAL A 36 3.67 -7.54 -21.01
CA VAL A 36 3.37 -6.78 -22.22
C VAL A 36 1.89 -6.40 -22.20
N ARG A 37 1.58 -5.10 -22.31
CA ARG A 37 0.21 -4.59 -22.41
C ARG A 37 -0.19 -4.44 -23.88
N GLY A 38 -1.18 -5.23 -24.30
CA GLY A 38 -1.75 -5.14 -25.64
C GLY A 38 -2.74 -3.98 -25.80
N ARG A 39 -3.28 -3.84 -27.02
CA ARG A 39 -4.36 -2.87 -27.29
C ARG A 39 -5.59 -3.21 -26.43
N GLY A 40 -6.16 -2.20 -25.77
CA GLY A 40 -7.34 -2.37 -24.91
C GLY A 40 -7.04 -2.84 -23.48
N GLY A 41 -5.77 -2.87 -23.05
CA GLY A 41 -5.41 -3.18 -21.66
C GLY A 41 -5.28 -4.68 -21.35
N HIS A 42 -5.32 -5.54 -22.37
CA HIS A 42 -5.02 -6.96 -22.19
C HIS A 42 -3.55 -7.16 -21.76
N VAL A 43 -3.36 -8.05 -20.79
CA VAL A 43 -2.05 -8.38 -20.21
C VAL A 43 -1.55 -9.69 -20.82
N TYR A 44 -0.32 -9.67 -21.32
CA TYR A 44 0.37 -10.81 -21.91
C TYR A 44 1.75 -11.02 -21.28
N PHE A 45 2.25 -12.24 -21.35
CA PHE A 45 3.60 -12.61 -20.92
C PHE A 45 4.39 -13.18 -22.09
N PRO A 46 5.65 -12.78 -22.32
CA PRO A 46 6.53 -13.56 -23.19
C PRO A 46 6.70 -14.96 -22.61
N ARG A 47 6.46 -16.02 -23.40
CA ARG A 47 6.43 -17.42 -22.93
C ARG A 47 7.65 -17.83 -22.12
N ASP A 48 8.82 -17.41 -22.56
CA ASP A 48 10.11 -17.75 -21.93
C ASP A 48 10.40 -16.96 -20.64
N SER A 49 9.51 -16.05 -20.24
CA SER A 49 9.67 -15.15 -19.10
C SER A 49 8.50 -15.18 -18.12
N ILE A 50 7.61 -16.16 -18.25
CA ILE A 50 6.53 -16.36 -17.28
C ILE A 50 7.18 -16.66 -15.92
N PRO A 51 6.86 -15.88 -14.86
CA PRO A 51 7.46 -16.07 -13.56
C PRO A 51 7.08 -17.43 -12.98
N THR A 52 7.91 -17.95 -12.10
CA THR A 52 7.61 -19.16 -11.32
C THR A 52 6.66 -18.83 -10.17
N TRP A 53 6.02 -19.86 -9.61
CA TRP A 53 5.18 -19.71 -8.41
C TRP A 53 5.95 -19.05 -7.26
N ASN A 54 7.17 -19.52 -6.98
CA ASN A 54 8.02 -19.00 -5.90
C ASN A 54 8.35 -17.51 -6.08
N GLU A 55 8.65 -17.07 -7.31
CA GLU A 55 8.91 -15.67 -7.60
C GLU A 55 7.66 -14.81 -7.35
N CYS A 56 6.49 -15.27 -7.78
CA CYS A 56 5.23 -14.56 -7.56
C CYS A 56 4.87 -14.46 -6.07
N VAL A 57 4.96 -15.56 -5.33
CA VAL A 57 4.69 -15.59 -3.88
C VAL A 57 5.62 -14.65 -3.13
N LYS A 58 6.92 -14.68 -3.46
CA LYS A 58 7.91 -13.78 -2.88
C LYS A 58 7.57 -12.31 -3.13
N LEU A 59 7.21 -11.96 -4.37
CA LEU A 59 6.80 -10.58 -4.72
C LEU A 59 5.55 -10.14 -3.94
N LEU A 60 4.56 -11.02 -3.78
CA LEU A 60 3.35 -10.74 -3.00
C LEU A 60 3.67 -10.53 -1.52
N GLU A 61 4.54 -11.37 -0.95
CA GLU A 61 5.00 -11.25 0.44
C GLU A 61 5.76 -9.94 0.66
N GLU A 62 6.70 -9.61 -0.22
CA GLU A 62 7.49 -8.36 -0.15
C GLU A 62 6.60 -7.13 -0.27
N GLN A 63 5.60 -7.16 -1.16
CA GLN A 63 4.67 -6.05 -1.32
C GLN A 63 3.75 -5.88 -0.11
N ARG A 64 3.24 -6.99 0.44
CA ARG A 64 2.46 -6.98 1.70
C ARG A 64 3.29 -6.40 2.84
N ASP A 65 4.52 -6.85 3.02
CA ASP A 65 5.41 -6.36 4.09
C ASP A 65 5.76 -4.87 3.91
N ARG A 66 5.96 -4.41 2.67
CA ARG A 66 6.15 -2.99 2.35
C ARG A 66 4.99 -2.14 2.85
N HIS A 67 3.75 -2.56 2.61
CA HIS A 67 2.57 -1.84 3.09
C HIS A 67 2.43 -1.89 4.61
N LEU A 68 2.73 -3.04 5.25
CA LEU A 68 2.77 -3.15 6.71
C LEU A 68 3.78 -2.19 7.35
N ARG A 69 4.99 -2.09 6.79
CA ARG A 69 6.02 -1.15 7.27
C ARG A 69 5.59 0.30 7.13
N ARG A 70 4.92 0.66 6.02
CA ARG A 70 4.37 2.01 5.81
C ARG A 70 3.25 2.32 6.80
N ALA A 71 2.31 1.40 7.00
CA ALA A 71 1.26 1.55 8.00
C ALA A 71 1.83 1.72 9.42
N ALA A 72 2.85 0.94 9.79
CA ALA A 72 3.52 1.06 11.09
C ALA A 72 4.23 2.42 11.25
N ALA A 73 4.84 2.95 10.18
CA ALA A 73 5.43 4.28 10.21
C ALA A 73 4.38 5.39 10.36
N MET A 74 3.23 5.26 9.71
CA MET A 74 2.11 6.20 9.87
C MET A 74 1.52 6.14 11.27
N LEU A 75 1.40 4.95 11.86
CA LEU A 75 0.93 4.79 13.24
C LEU A 75 1.87 5.48 14.23
N ARG A 76 3.19 5.26 14.12
CA ARG A 76 4.18 5.96 14.97
C ARG A 76 4.08 7.48 14.85
N ARG A 77 3.86 7.97 13.64
CA ARG A 77 3.64 9.41 13.43
C ARG A 77 2.39 9.87 14.17
N LEU A 78 1.26 9.18 14.02
CA LEU A 78 0.02 9.51 14.74
C LEU A 78 0.22 9.52 16.26
N GLU A 79 0.97 8.56 16.80
CA GLU A 79 1.30 8.50 18.23
C GLU A 79 2.04 9.76 18.69
N THR A 80 3.06 10.21 17.94
CA THR A 80 3.78 11.46 18.23
C THR A 80 2.89 12.69 18.18
N GLU A 81 2.01 12.80 17.17
CA GLU A 81 1.10 13.94 17.06
C GLU A 81 0.07 13.95 18.21
N LEU A 82 -0.43 12.79 18.62
CA LEU A 82 -1.36 12.67 19.76
C LEU A 82 -0.68 12.96 21.09
N GLU A 83 0.59 12.60 21.24
CA GLU A 83 1.39 12.95 22.42
C GLU A 83 1.56 14.47 22.53
N ALA A 84 1.87 15.15 21.43
CA ALA A 84 1.98 16.61 21.39
C ALA A 84 0.67 17.30 21.82
N VAL A 85 -0.47 16.86 21.29
CA VAL A 85 -1.80 17.33 21.70
C VAL A 85 -2.06 17.06 23.18
N GLY A 86 -1.66 15.88 23.68
CA GLY A 86 -1.77 15.53 25.09
C GLY A 86 -0.96 16.45 25.99
N ASN A 87 0.24 16.84 25.56
CA ASN A 87 1.09 17.80 26.28
C ASN A 87 0.44 19.18 26.35
N ASP A 88 -0.09 19.69 25.23
CA ASP A 88 -0.82 20.97 25.18
C ASP A 88 -2.04 20.99 26.11
N ILE A 89 -2.78 19.87 26.21
CA ILE A 89 -3.91 19.73 27.13
C ILE A 89 -3.43 19.82 28.59
N ASN A 90 -2.34 19.14 28.93
CA ASN A 90 -1.80 19.17 30.29
C ASN A 90 -1.28 20.57 30.64
N GLU A 91 -0.57 21.23 29.73
CA GLU A 91 -0.09 22.59 29.91
C GLU A 91 -1.25 23.59 30.12
N ALA A 92 -2.32 23.49 29.32
CA ALA A 92 -3.51 24.34 29.48
C ALA A 92 -4.19 24.15 30.85
N ARG A 93 -4.11 22.95 31.43
CA ARG A 93 -4.64 22.66 32.77
C ARG A 93 -3.76 23.25 33.88
N GLU A 94 -2.44 23.17 33.71
CA GLU A 94 -1.46 23.72 34.65
C GLU A 94 -1.43 25.25 34.60
N GLN A 95 -1.64 25.84 33.42
CA GLN A 95 -1.49 27.26 33.14
C GLN A 95 -2.75 27.86 32.48
N PRO A 96 -3.90 27.89 33.18
CA PRO A 96 -5.21 28.19 32.58
C PRO A 96 -5.40 29.63 32.05
N ARG A 97 -4.43 30.52 32.30
CA ARG A 97 -4.45 31.91 31.80
C ARG A 97 -3.58 32.13 30.56
N GLN A 98 -2.83 31.12 30.12
CA GLN A 98 -1.99 31.20 28.94
C GLN A 98 -2.75 30.80 27.68
N THR A 99 -2.17 31.12 26.52
CA THR A 99 -2.72 30.72 25.23
C THR A 99 -2.68 29.19 25.10
N LEU A 100 -3.69 28.61 24.46
CA LEU A 100 -3.71 27.18 24.15
C LEU A 100 -2.59 26.84 23.17
N GLY A 101 -1.96 25.68 23.37
CA GLY A 101 -0.87 25.20 22.54
C GLY A 101 -1.28 24.95 21.07
N ILE A 102 -0.29 25.01 20.19
CA ILE A 102 -0.48 25.01 18.74
C ILE A 102 -0.99 23.65 18.25
N ASP A 103 -0.53 22.55 18.84
CA ASP A 103 -0.86 21.19 18.40
C ASP A 103 -2.32 20.88 18.72
N LEU A 104 -2.78 21.27 19.92
CA LEU A 104 -4.20 21.22 20.29
C LEU A 104 -5.05 22.10 19.37
N MET A 105 -4.61 23.33 19.11
CA MET A 105 -5.37 24.28 18.28
C MET A 105 -5.41 23.90 16.80
N SER A 106 -4.44 23.14 16.30
CA SER A 106 -4.35 22.71 14.90
C SER A 106 -4.90 21.30 14.66
N PHE A 107 -5.26 20.57 15.72
CA PHE A 107 -5.86 19.23 15.62
C PHE A 107 -7.07 19.20 14.67
N GLY A 108 -7.04 18.30 13.68
CA GLY A 108 -8.15 18.08 12.74
C GLY A 108 -8.40 19.18 11.70
N HIS A 109 -7.58 20.24 11.64
CA HIS A 109 -7.77 21.31 10.66
C HIS A 109 -7.44 20.85 9.23
N TRP A 110 -8.42 20.94 8.33
CA TRP A 110 -8.27 20.67 6.89
C TRP A 110 -7.58 21.86 6.18
N PRO A 111 -6.69 21.60 5.19
CA PRO A 111 -5.93 22.64 4.48
C PRO A 111 -6.76 23.58 3.60
N TYR A 112 -8.10 23.54 3.64
CA TYR A 112 -8.94 24.52 2.94
C TYR A 112 -8.91 25.91 3.59
N GLN A 113 -8.39 26.06 4.80
CA GLN A 113 -8.08 27.36 5.40
C GLN A 113 -6.69 27.86 4.95
N ARG A 114 -6.56 28.19 3.65
CA ARG A 114 -5.40 28.91 3.11
C ARG A 114 -5.42 30.36 3.60
N GLY A 115 -4.83 30.61 4.77
CA GLY A 115 -4.71 31.97 5.30
C GLY A 115 -3.57 32.21 6.30
N ALA A 116 -3.07 31.18 6.98
CA ALA A 116 -2.04 31.38 7.99
C ALA A 116 -0.95 30.29 7.94
N THR A 117 0.27 30.77 7.67
CA THR A 117 1.56 30.22 8.14
C THR A 117 2.06 28.88 7.59
N LEU A 118 2.93 28.99 6.58
CA LEU A 118 3.87 27.98 6.08
C LEU A 118 5.15 27.84 6.95
N THR A 119 5.14 28.21 8.23
CA THR A 119 6.38 28.37 9.02
C THR A 119 6.49 27.53 10.29
N HIS A 120 5.46 26.79 10.69
CA HIS A 120 5.56 25.86 11.82
C HIS A 120 5.02 24.49 11.41
N GLY A 121 5.76 23.43 11.76
CA GLY A 121 5.44 22.05 11.40
C GLY A 121 3.99 21.74 11.73
N GLN A 122 3.17 21.55 10.70
CA GLN A 122 1.75 21.27 10.87
C GLN A 122 1.58 19.81 11.29
N PRO A 123 0.81 19.53 12.36
CA PRO A 123 0.45 18.17 12.72
C PRO A 123 -0.65 17.68 11.77
N ILE A 124 -0.26 17.04 10.67
CA ILE A 124 -1.23 16.62 9.64
C ILE A 124 -1.80 15.24 9.97
N ILE A 125 -2.41 15.10 11.16
CA ILE A 125 -3.08 13.89 11.63
C ILE A 125 -4.06 13.37 10.58
N SER A 126 -4.84 14.26 9.95
CA SER A 126 -5.75 13.89 8.86
C SER A 126 -5.04 13.21 7.69
N SER A 127 -3.87 13.71 7.26
CA SER A 127 -3.12 13.08 6.17
C SER A 127 -2.52 11.74 6.59
N ALA A 128 -2.08 11.61 7.85
CA ALA A 128 -1.55 10.35 8.36
C ALA A 128 -2.67 9.30 8.48
N LEU A 129 -3.88 9.69 8.87
CA LEU A 129 -5.07 8.84 8.87
C LEU A 129 -5.49 8.43 7.45
N GLU A 130 -5.50 9.36 6.50
CA GLU A 130 -5.81 9.07 5.08
C GLU A 130 -4.79 8.09 4.49
N GLN A 131 -3.50 8.33 4.70
CA GLN A 131 -2.44 7.43 4.25
C GLN A 131 -2.55 6.06 4.92
N PHE A 132 -2.81 6.01 6.22
CA PHE A 132 -3.03 4.76 6.93
C PHE A 132 -4.22 3.97 6.37
N ALA A 133 -5.32 4.65 6.03
CA ALA A 133 -6.50 4.03 5.42
C ALA A 133 -6.18 3.42 4.05
N LEU A 134 -5.39 4.11 3.22
CA LEU A 134 -4.92 3.59 1.93
C LEU A 134 -4.00 2.37 2.11
N GLU A 135 -3.04 2.45 3.03
CA GLU A 135 -2.14 1.34 3.34
C GLU A 135 -2.92 0.13 3.86
N ARG A 136 -3.95 0.32 4.70
CA ARG A 136 -4.83 -0.76 5.16
C ARG A 136 -5.51 -1.49 4.00
N LEU A 137 -6.06 -0.76 3.03
CA LEU A 137 -6.69 -1.37 1.86
C LEU A 137 -5.69 -2.18 1.03
N ALA A 138 -4.48 -1.66 0.84
CA ALA A 138 -3.41 -2.36 0.14
C ALA A 138 -2.95 -3.62 0.89
N ILE A 139 -2.80 -3.55 2.22
CA ILE A 139 -2.45 -4.70 3.07
C ILE A 139 -3.46 -5.83 2.88
N VAL A 140 -4.77 -5.53 2.97
CA VAL A 140 -5.82 -6.53 2.80
C VAL A 140 -5.75 -7.14 1.40
N ARG A 141 -5.71 -6.30 0.37
CA ARG A 141 -5.63 -6.75 -1.04
C ARG A 141 -4.45 -7.70 -1.28
N TYR A 142 -3.27 -7.36 -0.78
CA TYR A 142 -2.07 -8.19 -0.95
C TYR A 142 -2.02 -9.41 -0.03
N HIS A 143 -2.64 -9.33 1.14
CA HIS A 143 -2.78 -10.49 2.02
C HIS A 143 -3.70 -11.55 1.41
N ASP A 144 -4.85 -11.13 0.89
CA ASP A 144 -5.80 -12.03 0.23
C ASP A 144 -5.15 -12.66 -1.03
N ALA A 145 -4.49 -11.84 -1.86
CA ALA A 145 -3.78 -12.33 -3.05
C ALA A 145 -2.66 -13.33 -2.72
N TYR A 146 -1.93 -13.10 -1.61
CA TYR A 146 -0.92 -14.03 -1.12
C TYR A 146 -1.54 -15.37 -0.69
N LEU A 147 -2.61 -15.34 0.10
CA LEU A 147 -3.30 -16.56 0.55
C LEU A 147 -3.90 -17.35 -0.63
N ASP A 148 -4.48 -16.66 -1.60
CA ASP A 148 -5.00 -17.27 -2.83
C ASP A 148 -3.90 -17.95 -3.64
N ALA A 149 -2.73 -17.32 -3.76
CA ALA A 149 -1.57 -17.91 -4.43
C ALA A 149 -1.07 -19.18 -3.74
N LEU A 150 -1.06 -19.21 -2.41
CA LEU A 150 -0.70 -20.40 -1.63
C LEU A 150 -1.72 -21.53 -1.81
N ALA A 151 -3.01 -21.21 -1.70
CA ALA A 151 -4.09 -22.18 -1.80
C ALA A 151 -4.20 -22.79 -3.21
N PHE A 152 -3.89 -22.02 -4.26
CA PHE A 152 -3.98 -22.48 -5.64
C PHE A 152 -2.88 -23.50 -5.99
N ASN A 153 -1.65 -23.29 -5.52
CA ASN A 153 -0.56 -24.26 -5.75
C ASN A 153 -0.80 -25.58 -5.02
N GLY A 154 -1.37 -25.54 -3.82
CA GLY A 154 -1.78 -26.74 -3.08
C GLY A 154 -2.87 -27.57 -3.78
N ARG A 155 -3.53 -27.06 -4.83
CA ARG A 155 -4.46 -27.82 -5.69
C ARG A 155 -3.78 -28.50 -6.89
N LYS A 156 -2.54 -28.14 -7.20
CA LYS A 156 -1.78 -28.65 -8.35
C LYS A 156 -0.78 -29.76 -7.97
N GLU A 157 -0.46 -29.92 -6.68
CA GLU A 157 0.28 -31.09 -6.19
C GLU A 157 -0.66 -32.31 -6.15
N PRO A 158 -0.28 -33.47 -6.75
CA PRO A 158 -1.10 -34.68 -6.76
C PRO A 158 -1.20 -35.39 -5.40
#